data_AF-A0A1S2HHC9-F1
#
_entry.id   AF-A0A1S2HHC9-F1
#
_cell.length_a   1.000
_cell.length_b   1.000
_cell.length_c   1.000
_cell.angle_alpha   90.00
_cell.angle_beta   90.00
_cell.angle_gamma   90.00
#
_symmetry.space_group_name_H-M   'P 1'
#
loop_
_entity.id
_entity.type
_entity.pdbx_description
1 polymer ?
#
loop_
_entity_poly.entity_id
_entity_poly.type
_entity_poly.pdbx_seq_one_letter_code
_entity_poly.pdbx_strand_id
1 'polypeptide(L)'
;MTVVMTVGELLAAFRPVAEQMLRPDEFRSARFWVGPHGDWELDQEQDDVVDGSMSVVWTIVGETQGSRSLPDDVDDLAGLLHDLADDLQDFIAESSFGWGELRPIPSLGQ
;
A
#
# COMPACT_ATOMS: atom_id res chain seq x y z
N MET A 1 4.96 14.58 -16.72
CA MET A 1 4.53 13.61 -17.74
C MET A 1 3.69 12.64 -16.95
N THR A 2 2.38 12.65 -17.13
CA THR A 2 1.48 11.79 -16.37
C THR A 2 1.72 10.35 -16.77
N VAL A 3 2.12 9.51 -15.82
CA VAL A 3 2.30 8.08 -16.05
C VAL A 3 0.96 7.42 -15.79
N VAL A 4 0.37 6.83 -16.83
CA VAL A 4 -0.78 5.94 -16.64
C VAL A 4 -0.24 4.68 -15.99
N MET A 5 -0.58 4.47 -14.72
CA MET A 5 -0.14 3.34 -13.92
C MET A 5 -1.30 2.37 -13.72
N THR A 6 -1.05 1.09 -13.97
CA THR A 6 -2.04 0.05 -13.68
C THR A 6 -1.98 -0.41 -12.22
N VAL A 7 -3.04 -1.06 -11.76
CA VAL A 7 -3.11 -1.72 -10.44
C VAL A 7 -1.95 -2.70 -10.26
N GLY A 8 -1.66 -3.52 -11.27
CA GLY A 8 -0.57 -4.49 -11.23
C GLY A 8 0.81 -3.83 -11.08
N GLU A 9 1.04 -2.71 -11.79
CA GLU A 9 2.28 -1.94 -11.68
C GLU A 9 2.43 -1.30 -10.30
N LEU A 10 1.36 -0.72 -9.75
CA LEU A 10 1.35 -0.14 -8.41
C LEU A 10 1.67 -1.20 -7.34
N LEU A 11 0.99 -2.35 -7.38
CA LEU A 11 1.21 -3.44 -6.42
C LEU A 11 2.62 -4.02 -6.54
N ALA A 12 3.15 -4.14 -7.76
CA ALA A 12 4.52 -4.58 -7.99
C ALA A 12 5.55 -3.59 -7.41
N ALA A 13 5.29 -2.29 -7.50
CA ALA A 13 6.13 -1.24 -6.95
C ALA A 13 6.04 -1.13 -5.41
N PHE A 14 4.84 -1.33 -4.84
CA PHE A 14 4.60 -1.25 -3.41
C PHE A 14 5.13 -2.47 -2.64
N ARG A 15 5.06 -3.66 -3.22
CA ARG A 15 5.41 -4.90 -2.52
C ARG A 15 6.83 -4.93 -1.92
N PRO A 16 7.89 -4.44 -2.59
CA PRO A 16 9.23 -4.31 -1.99
C PRO A 16 9.30 -3.31 -0.83
N VAL A 17 8.43 -2.31 -0.80
CA VAL A 17 8.33 -1.35 0.31
C VAL A 17 7.77 -2.07 1.54
N ALA A 18 6.64 -2.75 1.36
CA ALA A 18 6.01 -3.54 2.41
C ALA A 18 6.94 -4.66 2.94
N GLU A 19 7.71 -5.32 2.07
CA GLU A 19 8.69 -6.35 2.47
C GLU A 19 9.78 -5.80 3.41
N GLN A 20 10.22 -4.56 3.21
CA GLN A 20 11.25 -3.93 4.05
C GLN A 20 10.69 -3.43 5.38
N MET A 21 9.41 -3.05 5.42
CA MET A 21 8.76 -2.54 6.63
C MET A 21 8.26 -3.66 7.55
N LEU A 22 7.79 -4.77 6.98
CA LEU A 22 7.22 -5.88 7.72
C LEU A 22 8.28 -6.90 8.13
N ARG A 23 8.06 -7.57 9.26
CA ARG A 23 8.87 -8.73 9.64
C ARG A 23 8.63 -9.88 8.64
N PRO A 24 9.58 -10.82 8.48
CA PRO A 24 9.45 -11.88 7.48
C PRO A 24 8.20 -12.75 7.60
N ASP A 25 7.71 -12.98 8.81
CA ASP A 25 6.49 -13.72 9.11
C ASP A 25 5.22 -12.89 8.87
N GLU A 26 5.23 -11.61 9.24
CA GLU A 26 4.16 -10.64 8.94
C GLU A 26 3.97 -10.54 7.42
N PHE A 27 5.05 -10.30 6.67
CA PHE A 27 5.04 -10.20 5.20
C PHE A 27 4.60 -11.49 4.52
N ARG A 28 5.02 -12.66 5.02
CA ARG A 28 4.60 -13.96 4.47
C ARG A 28 3.09 -14.17 4.59
N SER A 29 2.48 -13.64 5.65
CA SER A 29 1.04 -13.71 5.86
C SER A 29 0.26 -12.61 5.11
N ALA A 30 0.96 -11.60 4.60
CA ALA A 30 0.36 -10.40 4.05
C ALA A 30 -0.29 -10.66 2.68
N ARG A 31 -1.41 -9.98 2.44
CA ARG A 31 -2.05 -9.84 1.14
C ARG A 31 -2.21 -8.37 0.83
N PHE A 32 -2.03 -8.01 -0.44
CA PHE A 32 -2.12 -6.64 -0.94
C PHE A 32 -2.98 -6.65 -2.19
N TRP A 33 -3.89 -5.68 -2.30
CA TRP A 33 -4.74 -5.48 -3.47
C TRP A 33 -5.13 -4.02 -3.60
N VAL A 34 -5.84 -3.67 -4.68
CA VAL A 34 -6.40 -2.32 -4.86
C VAL A 34 -7.91 -2.46 -4.90
N GLY A 35 -8.61 -1.64 -4.12
CA GLY A 35 -10.07 -1.62 -4.06
C GLY A 35 -10.60 -0.19 -4.04
N PRO A 36 -11.92 0.01 -4.19
CA PRO A 36 -12.55 1.31 -3.99
C PRO A 36 -12.26 1.86 -2.59
N HIS A 37 -11.98 3.15 -2.50
CA HIS A 37 -11.72 3.79 -1.22
C HIS A 37 -12.94 3.66 -0.29
N GLY A 38 -12.72 3.08 0.89
CA GLY A 38 -13.77 2.84 1.89
C GLY A 38 -14.55 1.53 1.69
N ASP A 39 -14.25 0.74 0.66
CA ASP A 39 -14.80 -0.61 0.47
C ASP A 39 -13.67 -1.63 0.25
N TRP A 40 -13.33 -2.33 1.33
CA TRP A 40 -12.19 -3.26 1.37
C TRP A 40 -12.55 -4.69 0.94
N GLU A 41 -13.81 -4.98 0.60
CA GLU A 41 -14.21 -6.32 0.16
C GLU A 41 -13.98 -6.54 -1.34
N LEU A 42 -13.72 -5.47 -2.08
CA LEU A 42 -13.55 -5.49 -3.53
C LEU A 42 -12.07 -5.42 -3.93
N ASP A 43 -11.74 -6.11 -5.02
CA ASP A 43 -10.42 -6.19 -5.62
C ASP A 43 -10.52 -5.85 -7.10
N GLN A 44 -9.73 -4.88 -7.55
CA GLN A 44 -9.66 -4.42 -8.94
C GLN A 44 -8.77 -5.33 -9.78
N GLU A 45 -9.05 -5.39 -11.09
CA GLU A 45 -8.23 -6.20 -11.98
C GLU A 45 -6.85 -5.57 -12.17
N GLN A 46 -5.81 -6.39 -12.36
CA GLN A 46 -4.42 -5.89 -12.44
C GLN A 46 -4.18 -4.95 -13.64
N ASP A 47 -4.99 -5.07 -14.68
CA ASP A 47 -4.91 -4.25 -15.89
C ASP A 47 -5.71 -2.94 -15.77
N ASP A 48 -6.46 -2.74 -14.69
CA ASP A 48 -7.20 -1.51 -14.44
C ASP A 48 -6.24 -0.34 -14.15
N VAL A 49 -6.64 0.86 -14.57
CA VAL A 49 -5.89 2.09 -14.32
C VAL A 49 -6.23 2.59 -12.93
N VAL A 50 -5.20 2.95 -12.17
CA VAL A 50 -5.35 3.56 -10.85
C VAL A 50 -5.92 4.97 -10.99
N ASP A 51 -6.90 5.32 -10.15
CA ASP A 51 -7.43 6.67 -10.04
C ASP A 51 -7.75 7.06 -8.57
N GLY A 52 -8.23 8.28 -8.36
CA GLY A 52 -8.46 8.84 -7.04
C GLY A 52 -9.63 8.23 -6.26
N SER A 53 -10.41 7.35 -6.88
CA SER A 53 -11.48 6.61 -6.21
C SER A 53 -10.98 5.34 -5.52
N MET A 54 -9.70 4.98 -5.70
CA MET A 54 -9.14 3.70 -5.24
C MET A 54 -8.23 3.85 -4.02
N SER A 55 -7.87 2.73 -3.39
CA SER A 55 -6.89 2.64 -2.30
C SER A 55 -6.12 1.34 -2.37
N VAL A 56 -4.87 1.34 -1.90
CA VAL A 56 -4.15 0.09 -1.66
C VAL A 56 -4.66 -0.48 -0.35
N VAL A 57 -5.08 -1.74 -0.38
CA VAL A 57 -5.63 -2.44 0.77
C VAL A 57 -4.68 -3.57 1.14
N TRP A 58 -4.57 -3.85 2.43
CA TRP A 58 -3.76 -4.94 2.95
C TRP A 58 -4.48 -5.71 4.04
N THR A 59 -4.20 -7.02 4.09
CA THR A 59 -4.46 -7.86 5.26
C THR A 59 -3.13 -8.39 5.77
N ILE A 60 -2.81 -8.13 7.03
CA ILE A 60 -1.53 -8.51 7.65
C ILE A 60 -1.85 -9.11 9.02
N VAL A 61 -1.39 -10.34 9.27
CA VAL A 61 -1.70 -11.11 10.50
C VAL A 61 -3.22 -11.17 10.80
N GLY A 62 -4.04 -11.17 9.74
CA GLY A 62 -5.51 -11.26 9.85
C GLY A 62 -6.23 -9.93 10.14
N GLU A 63 -5.50 -8.82 10.27
CA GLU A 63 -6.05 -7.47 10.39
C GLU A 63 -6.05 -6.80 9.02
N THR A 64 -7.16 -6.15 8.63
CA THR A 64 -7.36 -5.53 7.32
C THR A 64 -7.54 -4.03 7.44
N GLN A 65 -6.83 -3.27 6.61
CA GLN A 65 -6.97 -1.82 6.46
C GLN A 65 -6.52 -1.40 5.05
N GLY A 66 -6.84 -0.17 4.65
CA GLY A 66 -6.32 0.41 3.42
C GLY A 66 -5.65 1.76 3.65
N SER A 67 -4.92 2.21 2.64
CA SER A 67 -4.37 3.55 2.54
C SER A 67 -5.46 4.61 2.47
N ARG A 68 -5.04 5.88 2.52
CA ARG A 68 -5.82 6.99 1.98
C ARG A 68 -6.11 6.76 0.49
N SER A 69 -7.06 7.55 -0.04
CA SER A 69 -7.37 7.53 -1.47
C SER A 69 -6.11 7.81 -2.30
N LEU A 70 -5.95 7.06 -3.38
CA LEU A 70 -4.89 7.26 -4.35
C LEU A 70 -5.06 8.63 -5.05
N PRO A 71 -4.03 9.16 -5.73
CA PRO A 71 -4.19 10.35 -6.56
C PRO A 71 -4.90 9.99 -7.87
N ASP A 72 -5.60 10.97 -8.47
CA ASP A 72 -6.21 10.81 -9.80
C ASP A 72 -5.17 10.57 -10.90
N ASP A 73 -3.96 11.09 -10.71
CA ASP A 73 -2.85 11.03 -11.65
C ASP A 73 -1.54 10.74 -10.89
N VAL A 74 -0.76 9.76 -11.36
CA VAL A 74 0.55 9.41 -10.77
C VAL A 74 1.66 10.17 -11.51
N ASP A 75 2.02 11.34 -11.00
CA ASP A 75 3.13 12.14 -11.52
C ASP A 75 4.48 11.85 -10.83
N ASP A 76 4.43 11.34 -9.59
CA ASP A 76 5.60 11.01 -8.77
C ASP A 76 5.37 9.68 -8.03
N LEU A 77 5.94 8.60 -8.58
CA LEU A 77 5.84 7.27 -7.97
C LEU A 77 6.56 7.20 -6.62
N ALA A 78 7.69 7.90 -6.44
CA ALA A 78 8.43 7.84 -5.19
C ALA A 78 7.66 8.52 -4.06
N GLY A 79 7.03 9.67 -4.34
CA GLY A 79 6.10 10.34 -3.45
C GLY A 79 4.90 9.46 -3.09
N LEU A 80 4.26 8.82 -4.09
CA LEU A 80 3.15 7.91 -3.84
C LEU A 80 3.55 6.72 -2.95
N LEU A 81 4.69 6.08 -3.24
CA LEU A 81 5.19 4.97 -2.43
C LEU A 81 5.55 5.41 -1.00
N HIS A 82 5.98 6.66 -0.82
CA HIS A 82 6.23 7.22 0.50
C HIS A 82 4.94 7.40 1.29
N ASP A 83 3.90 7.95 0.68
CA ASP A 83 2.59 8.12 1.32
C ASP A 83 1.98 6.76 1.69
N LEU A 84 2.11 5.75 0.82
CA LEU A 84 1.68 4.38 1.12
C LEU A 84 2.48 3.74 2.25
N ALA A 85 3.79 4.02 2.32
CA ALA A 85 4.64 3.55 3.42
C ALA A 85 4.24 4.20 4.74
N ASP A 86 3.94 5.49 4.75
CA ASP A 86 3.47 6.23 5.92
C ASP A 86 2.12 5.67 6.43
N ASP A 87 1.16 5.45 5.52
CA ASP A 87 -0.13 4.83 5.87
C ASP A 87 0.04 3.39 6.42
N LEU A 88 0.96 2.61 5.85
CA LEU A 88 1.29 1.27 6.36
C LEU A 88 1.98 1.34 7.74
N GLN A 89 2.82 2.36 7.98
CA GLN A 89 3.46 2.59 9.27
C GLN A 89 2.41 2.85 10.36
N ASP A 90 1.45 3.72 10.09
CA ASP A 90 0.38 4.02 11.04
C ASP A 90 -0.43 2.76 11.35
N PHE A 91 -0.79 1.97 10.33
CA PHE A 91 -1.47 0.69 10.52
C PHE A 91 -0.66 -0.27 11.42
N ILE A 92 0.66 -0.44 11.18
CA ILE A 92 1.51 -1.31 12.00
C ILE A 92 1.56 -0.80 13.45
N ALA A 93 1.67 0.52 13.65
CA ALA A 93 1.73 1.09 14.99
C ALA A 93 0.41 0.90 15.76
N GLU A 94 -0.73 0.91 15.06
CA GLU A 94 -2.06 0.75 15.67
C GLU A 94 -2.53 -0.71 15.77
N SER A 95 -1.90 -1.63 15.03
CA SER A 95 -2.30 -3.04 15.00
C SER A 95 -1.95 -3.79 16.29
N SER A 96 -2.64 -4.91 16.49
CA SER A 96 -2.37 -5.78 17.64
C SER A 96 -1.00 -6.46 17.57
N PHE A 97 -0.46 -6.67 16.35
CA PHE A 97 0.83 -7.32 16.15
C PHE A 97 2.02 -6.35 16.25
N GLY A 98 1.83 -5.08 15.91
CA GLY A 98 2.90 -4.07 15.96
C GLY A 98 2.91 -3.26 17.26
N TRP A 99 1.77 -3.00 17.88
CA TRP A 99 1.63 -2.41 19.23
C TRP A 99 2.55 -1.21 19.51
N GLY A 100 2.45 -0.17 18.68
CA GLY A 100 3.22 1.08 18.79
C GLY A 100 4.63 1.01 18.22
N GLU A 101 5.03 -0.08 17.56
CA GLU A 101 6.33 -0.18 16.90
C GLU A 101 6.41 0.71 15.65
N LEU A 102 7.46 1.54 15.58
CA LEU A 102 7.82 2.30 14.39
C LEU A 102 8.80 1.51 13.52
N ARG A 103 8.45 1.32 12.24
CA ARG A 103 9.28 0.73 11.18
C ARG A 103 9.98 1.84 10.39
N PRO A 104 11.22 1.61 9.95
CA PRO A 104 11.87 2.56 9.06
C PRO A 104 11.17 2.56 7.70
N ILE A 105 10.73 3.73 7.25
CA ILE A 105 10.27 3.91 5.87
C ILE A 105 11.48 3.78 4.94
N PRO A 106 11.44 2.91 3.91
CA PRO A 106 12.54 2.73 2.97
C PRO A 106 12.94 4.02 2.25
N SER A 107 14.20 4.12 1.85
CA SER A 107 14.64 5.18 0.93
C SER A 107 14.18 4.82 -0.49
N LEU A 108 13.19 5.54 -1.01
CA LEU A 108 12.48 5.19 -2.25
C LEU A 108 13.08 5.78 -3.54
N GLY A 109 14.31 6.30 -3.46
CA GLY A 109 14.95 7.03 -4.56
C GLY A 109 14.34 8.44 -4.73
N GLN A 110 15.17 9.43 -5.03
CA GLN A 110 14.73 10.75 -5.48
C GLN A 110 14.94 10.87 -6.99
#